data_AF-A0A250XCS8-F1
#
_entry.id   AF-A0A250XCS8-F1
#
_cell.length_a   1.000
_cell.length_b   1.000
_cell.length_c   1.000
_cell.angle_alpha   90.00
_cell.angle_beta   90.00
_cell.angle_gamma   90.00
#
_symmetry.space_group_name_H-M   'P 1'
#
loop_
_entity.id
_entity.type
_entity.pdbx_description
1 polymer ?
#
loop_
_entity_poly.entity_id
_entity_poly.type
_entity_poly.pdbx_seq_one_letter_code
_entity_poly.pdbx_strand_id
1 'polypeptide(L)'
;MFTANSLLRDKYISDSNSTWIRPAGVTTSLNETAKDAVTWDQPPSTPPEQKKYRQSTLHEPGRIVRHYGTAEDALQEGPFGEKTVSILGDNVATNMKNYPDSEITRWQLDRAEDKYASSQREPLGQTYVRGFKMPDGLGTEVAFGKKIGAKELERKGQVRSVVFPTEEPPSEDAAAHELYVRTHAAYDPGEQRRRHYDWQQTGVDPTTHKFGAVDKDNYQNGVKKALQPALDQTLPQPARVSNKIYEDYKASATDYLGKVKKLGAGNRPLPTTHVYGMPSLRYGREPGVDELIQGNFSPAEQGPDADLGKSLREGFRNIAPEGRTFGAPSIRTDIPMPKVKLVTNTINYGNEPDAFQLLRPPRSVERGVHEEHYMALRKKAEVQELMVEAGVELGSEDFEKVFDMASKADGEESQCCLDTFFRARHHLLAQTIQVPVPF
;
A
#
# COMPACT_ATOMS: atom_id res chain seq x y z
N MET A 1 136.10 58.99 -29.71
CA MET A 1 135.94 57.80 -30.56
C MET A 1 134.80 56.98 -29.98
N PHE A 2 133.65 56.92 -30.67
CA PHE A 2 132.58 56.00 -30.29
C PHE A 2 132.90 54.62 -30.86
N THR A 3 132.88 53.58 -30.02
CA THR A 3 133.04 52.18 -30.45
C THR A 3 131.68 51.63 -30.86
N ALA A 4 131.63 50.68 -31.81
CA ALA A 4 130.38 50.15 -32.36
C ALA A 4 129.37 49.67 -31.29
N ASN A 5 129.84 49.21 -30.12
CA ASN A 5 128.98 48.77 -29.02
C ASN A 5 128.29 49.93 -28.26
N SER A 6 128.80 51.16 -28.34
CA SER A 6 128.18 52.33 -27.69
C SER A 6 126.93 52.86 -28.41
N LEU A 7 126.66 52.37 -29.63
CA LEU A 7 125.46 52.68 -30.41
C LEU A 7 124.35 51.61 -30.28
N LEU A 8 124.63 50.49 -29.60
CA LEU A 8 123.66 49.43 -29.35
C LEU A 8 123.09 49.57 -27.94
N ARG A 9 121.75 49.59 -27.82
CA ARG A 9 121.06 49.64 -26.52
C ARG A 9 121.15 48.28 -25.83
N ASP A 10 121.64 48.26 -24.60
CA ASP A 10 121.73 47.04 -23.79
C ASP A 10 120.35 46.40 -23.57
N LYS A 11 120.29 45.09 -23.80
CA LYS A 11 119.09 44.28 -23.52
C LYS A 11 119.17 43.71 -22.12
N TYR A 12 118.61 44.43 -21.15
CA TYR A 12 118.42 43.93 -19.80
C TYR A 12 117.27 42.91 -19.77
N ILE A 13 117.43 41.83 -19.02
CA ILE A 13 116.38 40.82 -18.78
C ILE A 13 115.35 41.43 -17.81
N SER A 14 114.05 41.35 -18.14
CA SER A 14 112.96 42.04 -17.45
C SER A 14 112.59 41.45 -16.08
N ASP A 15 113.03 40.23 -15.79
CA ASP A 15 112.66 39.51 -14.57
C ASP A 15 113.55 39.93 -13.41
N SER A 16 112.97 40.74 -12.52
CA SER A 16 113.65 41.25 -11.32
C SER A 16 113.69 40.25 -10.16
N ASN A 17 112.78 39.28 -10.13
CA ASN A 17 112.71 38.25 -9.08
C ASN A 17 113.07 36.88 -9.62
N SER A 18 114.19 36.35 -9.14
CA SER A 18 114.72 35.04 -9.55
C SER A 18 113.86 33.89 -9.01
N THR A 19 113.24 33.13 -9.92
CA THR A 19 112.52 31.88 -9.60
C THR A 19 113.44 30.75 -9.14
N TRP A 20 114.76 30.91 -9.29
CA TRP A 20 115.77 29.94 -8.89
C TRP A 20 116.02 29.93 -7.37
N ILE A 21 115.64 31.00 -6.66
CA ILE A 21 115.74 31.09 -5.21
C ILE A 21 114.34 30.89 -4.62
N ARG A 22 114.11 29.75 -3.96
CA ARG A 22 112.86 29.52 -3.22
C ARG A 22 112.90 30.23 -1.87
N PRO A 23 111.81 30.88 -1.42
CA PRO A 23 111.76 31.51 -0.10
C PRO A 23 111.85 30.46 1.01
N ALA A 24 112.64 30.73 2.05
CA ALA A 24 112.77 29.86 3.22
C ALA A 24 111.75 30.27 4.29
N GLY A 25 110.77 29.41 4.56
CA GLY A 25 109.75 29.60 5.59
C GLY A 25 108.93 28.32 5.81
N VAL A 26 108.33 28.17 6.99
CA VAL A 26 107.46 27.04 7.30
C VAL A 26 106.12 27.26 6.62
N THR A 27 105.78 26.39 5.66
CA THR A 27 104.45 26.34 5.07
C THR A 27 103.60 25.33 5.83
N THR A 28 102.41 25.72 6.26
CA THR A 28 101.46 24.82 6.91
C THR A 28 100.88 23.81 5.92
N SER A 29 100.67 22.58 6.37
CA SER A 29 100.04 21.52 5.57
C SER A 29 98.52 21.69 5.59
N LEU A 30 97.94 21.81 4.39
CA LEU A 30 96.52 21.92 4.06
C LEU A 30 95.83 23.27 4.35
N ASN A 31 95.25 23.83 3.29
CA ASN A 31 94.33 24.96 3.33
C ASN A 31 92.90 24.41 3.19
N GLU A 32 92.32 23.88 4.26
CA GLU A 32 90.89 23.55 4.28
C GLU A 32 90.11 24.87 4.22
N THR A 33 89.32 25.08 3.18
CA THR A 33 88.58 26.33 3.04
C THR A 33 87.25 26.24 3.76
N ALA A 34 86.75 27.37 4.28
CA ALA A 34 85.39 27.42 4.82
C ALA A 34 84.33 27.02 3.77
N LYS A 35 84.66 27.15 2.48
CA LYS A 35 83.82 26.67 1.38
C LYS A 35 83.73 25.13 1.40
N ASP A 36 84.85 24.43 1.57
CA ASP A 36 84.88 22.96 1.61
C ASP A 36 84.08 22.41 2.80
N ALA A 37 84.07 23.13 3.93
CA ALA A 37 83.25 22.78 5.10
C ALA A 37 81.74 22.97 4.88
N VAL A 38 81.34 23.85 3.96
CA VAL A 38 79.94 24.15 3.63
C VAL A 38 79.45 23.30 2.45
N THR A 39 80.33 22.99 1.50
CA THR A 39 80.05 22.05 0.42
C THR A 39 80.17 20.63 0.98
N TRP A 40 79.13 20.20 1.68
CA TRP A 40 79.04 18.84 2.15
C TRP A 40 78.73 17.92 0.96
N ASP A 41 79.75 17.25 0.46
CA ASP A 41 79.60 16.26 -0.60
C ASP A 41 78.60 15.18 -0.17
N GLN A 42 77.79 14.71 -1.11
CA GLN A 42 76.78 13.71 -0.77
C GLN A 42 77.45 12.42 -0.32
N PRO A 43 77.12 11.92 0.90
CA PRO A 43 77.65 10.65 1.35
C PRO A 43 77.16 9.52 0.43
N PRO A 44 77.89 8.40 0.38
CA PRO A 44 77.46 7.24 -0.40
C PRO A 44 76.05 6.81 0.04
N SER A 45 75.20 6.49 -0.93
CA SER A 45 73.83 6.08 -0.67
C SER A 45 73.79 4.79 0.15
N THR A 46 72.77 4.66 0.99
CA THR A 46 72.57 3.47 1.82
C THR A 46 72.21 2.27 0.94
N PRO A 47 72.88 1.12 1.06
CA PRO A 47 72.56 -0.08 0.29
C PRO A 47 71.10 -0.53 0.49
N PRO A 48 70.44 -1.06 -0.56
CA PRO A 48 69.01 -1.39 -0.53
C PRO A 48 68.66 -2.46 0.52
N GLU A 49 69.53 -3.46 0.73
CA GLU A 49 69.34 -4.53 1.71
C GLU A 49 69.30 -4.03 3.15
N GLN A 50 70.08 -2.98 3.46
CA GLN A 50 70.14 -2.38 4.79
C GLN A 50 69.08 -1.30 4.99
N LYS A 51 68.54 -0.74 3.89
CA LYS A 51 67.64 0.41 3.91
C LYS A 51 66.39 0.14 4.77
N LYS A 52 65.84 -1.07 4.74
CA LYS A 52 64.66 -1.47 5.53
C LYS A 52 64.85 -1.42 7.05
N TYR A 53 66.09 -1.53 7.56
CA TYR A 53 66.41 -1.47 8.98
C TYR A 53 66.91 -0.09 9.43
N ARG A 54 67.14 0.83 8.50
CA ARG A 54 67.79 2.11 8.79
C ARG A 54 66.75 3.16 9.14
N GLN A 55 67.10 3.99 10.13
CA GLN A 55 66.28 5.11 10.57
C GLN A 55 66.04 6.14 9.45
N SER A 56 66.94 6.23 8.47
CA SER A 56 66.73 7.05 7.27
C SER A 56 65.40 6.78 6.57
N THR A 57 64.92 5.53 6.57
CA THR A 57 63.66 5.14 5.93
C THR A 57 62.42 5.50 6.75
N LEU A 58 62.56 5.69 8.07
CA LEU A 58 61.47 6.20 8.93
C LEU A 58 61.23 7.70 8.73
N HIS A 59 62.26 8.44 8.31
CA HIS A 59 62.25 9.89 8.17
C HIS A 59 62.19 10.36 6.70
N GLU A 60 61.84 9.46 5.76
CA GLU A 60 61.60 9.86 4.37
C GLU A 60 60.24 10.58 4.27
N PRO A 61 60.20 11.83 3.77
CA PRO A 61 58.95 12.59 3.68
C PRO A 61 57.98 11.97 2.65
N GLY A 62 56.70 11.88 3.02
CA GLY A 62 55.61 11.51 2.10
C GLY A 62 55.50 10.00 1.78
N ARG A 63 56.20 9.13 2.50
CA ARG A 63 56.12 7.67 2.35
C ARG A 63 55.45 7.01 3.55
N ILE A 64 54.72 5.92 3.30
CA ILE A 64 54.15 5.09 4.36
C ILE A 64 55.27 4.26 4.99
N VAL A 65 55.48 4.43 6.29
CA VAL A 65 56.43 3.64 7.05
C VAL A 65 55.89 2.22 7.24
N ARG A 66 56.58 1.23 6.66
CA ARG A 66 56.30 -0.19 6.91
C ARG A 66 57.18 -0.72 8.03
N HIS A 67 56.66 -1.67 8.80
CA HIS A 67 57.47 -2.38 9.78
C HIS A 67 58.58 -3.17 9.09
N TYR A 68 59.82 -3.14 9.62
CA TYR A 68 61.00 -3.74 8.98
C TYR A 68 60.84 -5.24 8.69
N GLY A 69 60.06 -5.94 9.51
CA GLY A 69 59.78 -7.38 9.35
C GLY A 69 58.84 -7.72 8.17
N THR A 70 58.01 -6.79 7.72
CA THR A 70 57.02 -6.98 6.64
C THR A 70 57.24 -6.01 5.47
N ALA A 71 58.40 -5.35 5.43
CA ALA A 71 58.70 -4.33 4.43
C ALA A 71 58.87 -4.92 3.02
N GLU A 72 59.34 -6.17 2.94
CA GLU A 72 59.54 -6.92 1.69
C GLU A 72 58.30 -7.72 1.26
N ASP A 73 57.28 -7.80 2.12
CA ASP A 73 56.05 -8.49 1.80
C ASP A 73 55.28 -7.73 0.71
N ALA A 74 54.70 -8.48 -0.22
CA ALA A 74 53.82 -7.93 -1.24
C ALA A 74 52.61 -7.27 -0.57
N LEU A 75 52.21 -6.10 -1.09
CA LEU A 75 50.94 -5.50 -0.69
C LEU A 75 49.80 -6.37 -1.17
N GLN A 76 48.78 -6.52 -0.33
CA GLN A 76 47.54 -7.12 -0.76
C GLN A 76 46.82 -6.15 -1.70
N GLU A 77 46.35 -6.66 -2.85
CA GLU A 77 45.62 -5.90 -3.85
C GLU A 77 44.14 -6.31 -3.84
N GLY A 78 43.25 -5.34 -4.07
CA GLY A 78 41.82 -5.55 -4.15
C GLY A 78 41.02 -4.81 -3.08
N PRO A 79 39.68 -4.90 -3.14
CA PRO A 79 38.80 -4.27 -2.16
C PRO A 79 38.91 -4.98 -0.80
N PHE A 80 39.19 -4.22 0.25
CA PHE A 80 39.17 -4.70 1.63
C PHE A 80 37.82 -4.39 2.25
N GLY A 81 36.95 -5.40 2.34
CA GLY A 81 35.62 -5.28 2.93
C GLY A 81 34.80 -6.55 2.74
N GLU A 82 33.74 -6.68 3.53
CA GLU A 82 32.78 -7.76 3.34
C GLU A 82 31.96 -7.48 2.07
N LYS A 83 32.02 -8.39 1.09
CA LYS A 83 31.16 -8.28 -0.09
C LYS A 83 29.72 -8.55 0.37
N THR A 84 28.83 -7.58 0.20
CA THR A 84 27.37 -7.77 0.32
C THR A 84 26.88 -8.61 -0.86
N VAL A 85 27.27 -9.89 -0.87
CA VAL A 85 26.70 -10.88 -1.78
C VAL A 85 25.42 -11.35 -1.12
N SER A 86 24.29 -11.24 -1.83
CA SER A 86 23.08 -11.94 -1.42
C SER A 86 23.42 -13.42 -1.26
N ILE A 87 22.94 -14.05 -0.19
CA ILE A 87 23.16 -15.46 0.08
C ILE A 87 22.84 -16.24 -1.20
N LEU A 88 23.79 -17.06 -1.63
CA LEU A 88 23.77 -17.77 -2.91
C LEU A 88 22.44 -18.52 -3.08
N GLY A 89 21.56 -18.01 -3.94
CA GLY A 89 20.25 -18.63 -4.23
C GLY A 89 19.07 -17.68 -4.30
N ASP A 90 19.14 -16.54 -3.61
CA ASP A 90 18.04 -15.56 -3.58
C ASP A 90 18.19 -14.56 -4.72
N ASN A 91 17.79 -14.96 -5.92
CA ASN A 91 17.55 -14.03 -7.01
C ASN A 91 16.04 -13.99 -7.34
N VAL A 92 15.56 -12.84 -7.77
CA VAL A 92 14.14 -12.65 -8.09
C VAL A 92 13.70 -13.60 -9.21
N ALA A 93 14.60 -13.91 -10.15
CA ALA A 93 14.30 -14.77 -11.28
C ALA A 93 14.09 -16.25 -10.88
N THR A 94 14.78 -16.76 -9.86
CA THR A 94 14.59 -18.11 -9.32
C THR A 94 13.33 -18.18 -8.48
N ASN A 95 13.04 -17.13 -7.70
CA ASN A 95 11.85 -17.10 -6.85
C ASN A 95 10.54 -16.86 -7.61
N MET A 96 10.58 -16.28 -8.81
CA MET A 96 9.39 -16.03 -9.65
C MET A 96 9.09 -17.15 -10.65
N LYS A 97 10.07 -17.99 -10.99
CA LYS A 97 9.90 -19.07 -11.98
C LYS A 97 9.35 -20.33 -11.31
N ASN A 98 8.08 -20.64 -11.58
CA ASN A 98 7.42 -21.83 -11.03
C ASN A 98 7.56 -23.07 -11.91
N TYR A 99 7.47 -22.91 -13.22
CA TYR A 99 7.58 -24.02 -14.17
C TYR A 99 8.91 -23.99 -14.93
N PRO A 100 9.45 -25.15 -15.30
CA PRO A 100 10.61 -25.21 -16.16
C PRO A 100 10.27 -24.76 -17.59
N ASP A 101 11.28 -24.24 -18.28
CA ASP A 101 11.12 -23.67 -19.63
C ASP A 101 11.13 -24.74 -20.73
N SER A 102 11.54 -25.99 -20.43
CA SER A 102 11.62 -27.06 -21.43
C SER A 102 10.36 -27.92 -21.50
N GLU A 103 9.92 -28.25 -22.71
CA GLU A 103 8.70 -29.05 -22.94
C GLU A 103 8.81 -30.45 -22.33
N ILE A 104 9.99 -31.07 -22.41
CA ILE A 104 10.21 -32.41 -21.86
C ILE A 104 10.04 -32.45 -20.34
N THR A 105 10.47 -31.40 -19.64
CA THR A 105 10.35 -31.36 -18.17
C THR A 105 8.94 -31.01 -17.74
N ARG A 106 8.21 -30.20 -18.51
CA ARG A 106 6.77 -29.97 -18.29
C ARG A 106 5.98 -31.27 -18.45
N TRP A 107 6.21 -32.02 -19.52
CA TRP A 107 5.55 -33.32 -19.71
C TRP A 107 5.90 -34.32 -18.60
N GLN A 108 7.15 -34.32 -18.11
CA GLN A 108 7.54 -35.14 -16.97
C GLN A 108 6.82 -34.75 -15.67
N LEU A 109 6.59 -33.45 -15.44
CA LEU A 109 5.80 -32.96 -14.31
C LEU A 109 4.34 -33.40 -14.44
N ASP A 110 3.71 -33.17 -15.59
CA ASP A 110 2.32 -33.60 -15.84
C ASP A 110 2.18 -35.10 -15.59
N ARG A 111 3.08 -35.91 -16.14
CA ARG A 111 3.10 -37.37 -15.92
C ARG A 111 3.30 -37.76 -14.45
N ALA A 112 4.08 -37.00 -13.68
CA ALA A 112 4.28 -37.24 -12.25
C ALA A 112 3.04 -36.86 -11.42
N GLU A 113 2.29 -35.86 -11.88
CA GLU A 113 1.07 -35.33 -11.26
C GLU A 113 -0.21 -36.05 -11.70
N ASP A 114 -0.19 -36.83 -12.79
CA ASP A 114 -1.31 -37.65 -13.30
C ASP A 114 -1.88 -38.63 -12.27
N LYS A 115 -1.13 -38.95 -11.22
CA LYS A 115 -1.60 -39.79 -10.10
C LYS A 115 -2.61 -39.08 -9.20
N TYR A 116 -2.67 -37.74 -9.23
CA TYR A 116 -3.52 -36.98 -8.32
C TYR A 116 -4.99 -37.05 -8.73
N ALA A 117 -5.86 -37.09 -7.73
CA ALA A 117 -7.30 -37.23 -7.94
C ALA A 117 -7.90 -36.03 -8.69
N SER A 118 -7.37 -34.82 -8.49
CA SER A 118 -7.78 -33.62 -9.23
C SER A 118 -7.43 -33.75 -10.71
N SER A 119 -6.17 -34.09 -11.03
CA SER A 119 -5.70 -34.27 -12.41
C SER A 119 -6.51 -35.31 -13.18
N GLN A 120 -6.92 -36.40 -12.52
CA GLN A 120 -7.77 -37.44 -13.12
C GLN A 120 -9.24 -37.03 -13.27
N ARG A 121 -9.78 -36.22 -12.36
CA ARG A 121 -11.21 -35.84 -12.32
C ARG A 121 -11.54 -34.59 -13.12
N GLU A 122 -10.57 -33.69 -13.25
CA GLU A 122 -10.73 -32.36 -13.82
C GLU A 122 -9.75 -32.12 -14.99
N PRO A 123 -9.66 -33.02 -16.00
CA PRO A 123 -8.81 -32.79 -17.15
C PRO A 123 -9.35 -31.61 -17.98
N LEU A 124 -8.52 -30.60 -18.23
CA LEU A 124 -8.94 -29.42 -18.97
C LEU A 124 -9.40 -29.78 -20.39
N GLY A 125 -10.61 -29.36 -20.76
CA GLY A 125 -11.20 -29.61 -22.08
C GLY A 125 -11.73 -31.03 -22.30
N GLN A 126 -11.62 -31.90 -21.29
CA GLN A 126 -12.20 -33.24 -21.30
C GLN A 126 -13.17 -33.40 -20.13
N THR A 127 -14.06 -34.38 -20.23
CA THR A 127 -14.90 -34.77 -19.10
C THR A 127 -14.24 -35.90 -18.33
N TYR A 128 -14.67 -36.12 -17.08
CA TYR A 128 -14.10 -37.16 -16.24
C TYR A 128 -14.22 -38.55 -16.88
N VAL A 129 -13.07 -39.19 -17.12
CA VAL A 129 -13.00 -40.57 -17.63
C VAL A 129 -13.13 -41.55 -16.47
N ARG A 130 -14.27 -42.23 -16.39
CA ARG A 130 -14.60 -43.16 -15.29
C ARG A 130 -13.91 -44.53 -15.37
N GLY A 131 -13.08 -44.76 -16.38
CA GLY A 131 -12.37 -46.04 -16.57
C GLY A 131 -13.25 -47.22 -17.01
N PHE A 132 -14.44 -46.96 -17.57
CA PHE A 132 -15.30 -48.03 -18.10
C PHE A 132 -14.71 -48.66 -19.37
N LYS A 133 -14.67 -49.99 -19.43
CA LYS A 133 -14.34 -50.73 -20.66
C LYS A 133 -15.60 -50.79 -21.54
N MET A 134 -15.62 -49.98 -22.59
CA MET A 134 -16.73 -49.96 -23.54
C MET A 134 -16.66 -51.16 -24.49
N PRO A 135 -17.81 -51.73 -24.92
CA PRO A 135 -17.83 -52.74 -25.97
C PRO A 135 -17.22 -52.21 -27.27
N ASP A 136 -16.43 -53.04 -27.95
CA ASP A 136 -15.76 -52.66 -29.20
C ASP A 136 -16.77 -52.17 -30.25
N GLY A 137 -16.45 -51.03 -30.89
CA GLY A 137 -17.29 -50.41 -31.92
C GLY A 137 -18.42 -49.49 -31.39
N LEU A 138 -18.70 -49.46 -30.08
CA LEU A 138 -19.71 -48.56 -29.51
C LEU A 138 -19.17 -47.12 -29.42
N GLY A 139 -19.79 -46.20 -30.16
CA GLY A 139 -19.39 -44.78 -30.27
C GLY A 139 -18.64 -44.45 -31.57
N THR A 140 -18.14 -45.45 -32.28
CA THR A 140 -17.50 -45.30 -33.61
C THR A 140 -18.34 -45.93 -34.72
N GLU A 141 -18.61 -47.24 -34.64
CA GLU A 141 -19.37 -47.99 -35.65
C GLU A 141 -20.87 -48.04 -35.32
N VAL A 142 -21.19 -48.22 -34.03
CA VAL A 142 -22.55 -48.28 -33.52
C VAL A 142 -22.81 -47.06 -32.64
N ALA A 143 -23.85 -46.30 -32.97
CA ALA A 143 -24.26 -45.16 -32.17
C ALA A 143 -24.79 -45.59 -30.79
N PHE A 144 -24.67 -44.70 -29.80
CA PHE A 144 -25.27 -44.92 -28.47
C PHE A 144 -26.81 -44.91 -28.54
N GLY A 145 -27.44 -45.76 -27.73
CA GLY A 145 -28.91 -45.88 -27.63
C GLY A 145 -29.50 -47.09 -28.36
N LYS A 146 -30.81 -47.31 -28.19
CA LYS A 146 -31.51 -48.46 -28.77
C LYS A 146 -32.00 -48.12 -30.18
N LYS A 147 -31.53 -48.87 -31.20
CA LYS A 147 -32.04 -48.74 -32.57
C LYS A 147 -33.44 -49.37 -32.67
N ILE A 148 -34.47 -48.53 -32.83
CA ILE A 148 -35.86 -48.97 -33.05
C ILE A 148 -36.19 -49.10 -34.55
N GLY A 149 -35.34 -48.56 -35.44
CA GLY A 149 -35.54 -48.68 -36.88
C GLY A 149 -36.79 -47.96 -37.40
N ALA A 150 -37.23 -46.89 -36.73
CA ALA A 150 -38.48 -46.18 -37.03
C ALA A 150 -38.61 -45.80 -38.53
N LYS A 151 -37.57 -45.23 -39.13
CA LYS A 151 -37.55 -44.89 -40.56
C LYS A 151 -37.60 -46.11 -41.49
N GLU A 152 -37.08 -47.27 -41.06
CA GLU A 152 -37.14 -48.51 -41.82
C GLU A 152 -38.54 -49.15 -41.74
N LEU A 153 -39.20 -49.03 -40.58
CA LEU A 153 -40.58 -49.48 -40.35
C LEU A 153 -41.60 -48.61 -41.09
N GLU A 154 -41.42 -47.28 -41.11
CA GLU A 154 -42.26 -46.37 -41.91
C GLU A 154 -42.23 -46.74 -43.39
N ARG A 155 -41.06 -47.10 -43.92
CA ARG A 155 -40.91 -47.52 -45.33
C ARG A 155 -41.69 -48.80 -45.66
N LYS A 156 -41.90 -49.68 -44.68
CA LYS A 156 -42.72 -50.89 -44.86
C LYS A 156 -44.22 -50.60 -44.90
N GLY A 157 -44.65 -49.37 -44.61
CA GLY A 157 -46.02 -48.93 -44.86
C GLY A 157 -47.09 -49.69 -44.07
N GLN A 158 -46.77 -50.23 -42.89
CA GLN A 158 -47.71 -51.01 -42.07
C GLN A 158 -48.99 -50.24 -41.70
N VAL A 159 -48.91 -48.91 -41.59
CA VAL A 159 -50.08 -48.06 -41.36
C VAL A 159 -51.10 -48.19 -42.50
N ARG A 160 -50.63 -48.34 -43.75
CA ARG A 160 -51.51 -48.44 -44.92
C ARG A 160 -52.37 -49.70 -44.89
N SER A 161 -51.79 -50.85 -44.52
CA SER A 161 -52.52 -52.11 -44.46
C SER A 161 -53.53 -52.16 -43.31
N VAL A 162 -53.26 -51.46 -42.21
CA VAL A 162 -54.20 -51.32 -41.08
C VAL A 162 -55.35 -50.36 -41.41
N VAL A 163 -55.08 -49.23 -42.07
CA VAL A 163 -56.11 -48.23 -42.39
C VAL A 163 -57.00 -48.70 -43.54
N PHE A 164 -56.45 -49.45 -44.50
CA PHE A 164 -57.18 -49.99 -45.64
C PHE A 164 -56.92 -51.50 -45.74
N PRO A 165 -57.74 -52.34 -45.08
CA PRO A 165 -57.58 -53.79 -45.09
C PRO A 165 -58.02 -54.37 -46.44
N THR A 166 -57.22 -54.17 -47.48
CA THR A 166 -57.46 -54.74 -48.82
C THR A 166 -57.34 -56.26 -48.89
N GLU A 167 -56.85 -56.89 -47.82
CA GLU A 167 -56.72 -58.34 -47.71
C GLU A 167 -58.01 -59.01 -47.19
N GLU A 168 -58.99 -58.25 -46.65
CA GLU A 168 -60.28 -58.77 -46.19
C GLU A 168 -61.40 -58.56 -47.22
N PRO A 169 -62.28 -59.56 -47.47
CA PRO A 169 -63.43 -59.40 -48.38
C PRO A 169 -64.53 -58.52 -47.76
N PRO A 170 -65.25 -57.71 -48.57
CA PRO A 170 -66.36 -56.90 -48.08
C PRO A 170 -67.51 -57.78 -47.56
N SER A 171 -68.10 -57.37 -46.43
CA SER A 171 -69.20 -58.08 -45.76
C SER A 171 -70.54 -57.67 -46.40
N GLU A 172 -71.01 -58.41 -47.39
CA GLU A 172 -72.35 -58.27 -47.96
C GLU A 172 -73.13 -59.58 -47.79
N ASP A 173 -73.66 -59.79 -46.59
CA ASP A 173 -74.49 -60.95 -46.28
C ASP A 173 -75.94 -60.49 -45.99
N ALA A 174 -76.81 -60.54 -47.01
CA ALA A 174 -78.13 -59.92 -46.99
C ALA A 174 -79.05 -60.49 -45.89
N ALA A 175 -78.89 -61.76 -45.54
CA ALA A 175 -79.63 -62.39 -44.44
C ALA A 175 -79.16 -61.91 -43.05
N ALA A 176 -77.88 -61.56 -42.92
CA ALA A 176 -77.35 -60.97 -41.69
C ALA A 176 -77.89 -59.55 -41.50
N HIS A 177 -78.02 -58.76 -42.58
CA HIS A 177 -78.54 -57.40 -42.51
C HIS A 177 -79.96 -57.34 -41.92
N GLU A 178 -80.90 -58.15 -42.42
CA GLU A 178 -82.28 -58.18 -41.88
C GLU A 178 -82.34 -58.55 -40.38
N LEU A 179 -81.45 -59.45 -39.95
CA LEU A 179 -81.33 -59.83 -38.55
C LEU A 179 -80.77 -58.69 -37.68
N TYR A 180 -79.78 -57.96 -38.18
CA TYR A 180 -79.22 -56.77 -37.52
C TYR A 180 -80.22 -55.62 -37.45
N VAL A 181 -81.03 -55.40 -38.50
CA VAL A 181 -82.15 -54.45 -38.50
C VAL A 181 -83.13 -54.77 -37.38
N ARG A 182 -83.50 -56.05 -37.20
CA ARG A 182 -84.47 -56.46 -36.17
C ARG A 182 -83.91 -56.42 -34.76
N THR A 183 -82.67 -56.84 -34.56
CA THR A 183 -82.07 -57.01 -33.22
C THR A 183 -81.39 -55.75 -32.70
N HIS A 184 -80.69 -55.02 -33.57
CA HIS A 184 -79.86 -53.86 -33.20
C HIS A 184 -80.39 -52.55 -33.79
N ALA A 185 -81.51 -52.56 -34.51
CA ALA A 185 -82.06 -51.38 -35.21
C ALA A 185 -81.03 -50.72 -36.15
N ALA A 186 -80.16 -51.54 -36.75
CA ALA A 186 -79.11 -51.10 -37.68
C ALA A 186 -79.65 -51.11 -39.12
N TYR A 187 -80.26 -49.99 -39.53
CA TYR A 187 -80.83 -49.78 -40.87
C TYR A 187 -79.79 -49.22 -41.85
N ASP A 188 -79.97 -49.53 -43.14
CA ASP A 188 -79.15 -48.91 -44.19
C ASP A 188 -79.56 -47.43 -44.42
N PRO A 189 -78.61 -46.58 -44.89
CA PRO A 189 -78.92 -45.21 -45.23
C PRO A 189 -80.06 -45.11 -46.28
N GLY A 190 -81.16 -44.46 -45.91
CA GLY A 190 -82.34 -44.29 -46.76
C GLY A 190 -83.44 -45.34 -46.57
N GLU A 191 -83.22 -46.35 -45.74
CA GLU A 191 -84.26 -47.31 -45.40
C GLU A 191 -85.25 -46.74 -44.37
N GLN A 192 -86.55 -46.80 -44.67
CA GLN A 192 -87.57 -46.44 -43.68
C GLN A 192 -87.83 -47.61 -42.73
N ARG A 193 -87.89 -47.32 -41.42
CA ARG A 193 -88.24 -48.30 -40.40
C ARG A 193 -89.60 -48.92 -40.68
N ARG A 194 -89.60 -50.18 -41.11
CA ARG A 194 -90.82 -50.97 -41.26
C ARG A 194 -91.30 -51.44 -39.91
N ARG A 195 -92.49 -50.98 -39.51
CA ARG A 195 -93.11 -51.32 -38.21
C ARG A 195 -94.04 -52.53 -38.28
N HIS A 196 -94.16 -53.15 -39.46
CA HIS A 196 -95.07 -54.26 -39.75
C HIS A 196 -96.51 -54.00 -39.27
N TYR A 197 -96.98 -52.75 -39.38
CA TYR A 197 -98.38 -52.43 -39.12
C TYR A 197 -99.27 -53.06 -40.19
N ASP A 198 -100.41 -53.57 -39.76
CA ASP A 198 -101.45 -54.05 -40.65
C ASP A 198 -102.29 -52.86 -41.15
N TRP A 199 -101.77 -52.17 -42.16
CA TRP A 199 -102.47 -51.04 -42.80
C TRP A 199 -103.75 -51.46 -43.54
N GLN A 200 -103.94 -52.76 -43.81
CA GLN A 200 -105.19 -53.25 -44.41
C GLN A 200 -106.36 -53.12 -43.42
N GLN A 201 -106.09 -53.19 -42.11
CA GLN A 201 -107.12 -53.11 -41.07
C GLN A 201 -107.66 -51.68 -40.84
N THR A 202 -106.88 -50.63 -41.13
CA THR A 202 -107.27 -49.22 -40.87
C THR A 202 -107.95 -48.52 -42.04
N GLY A 203 -107.98 -49.14 -43.22
CA GLY A 203 -108.57 -48.57 -44.44
C GLY A 203 -107.83 -47.35 -45.00
N VAL A 204 -106.63 -47.05 -44.48
CA VAL A 204 -105.79 -45.92 -44.89
C VAL A 204 -104.58 -46.42 -45.66
N ASP A 205 -104.39 -45.91 -46.87
CA ASP A 205 -103.15 -46.12 -47.63
C ASP A 205 -102.08 -45.10 -47.18
N PRO A 206 -100.95 -45.56 -46.60
CA PRO A 206 -99.90 -44.70 -46.07
C PRO A 206 -99.24 -43.80 -47.10
N THR A 207 -99.32 -44.16 -48.38
CA THR A 207 -98.64 -43.42 -49.45
C THR A 207 -99.46 -42.24 -49.98
N THR A 208 -100.79 -42.26 -49.81
CA THR A 208 -101.69 -41.32 -50.49
C THR A 208 -102.48 -40.40 -49.54
N HIS A 209 -102.74 -40.80 -48.29
CA HIS A 209 -103.52 -39.99 -47.36
C HIS A 209 -102.72 -38.81 -46.74
N LYS A 210 -103.27 -37.58 -46.75
CA LYS A 210 -102.67 -36.40 -46.08
C LYS A 210 -103.05 -36.35 -44.61
N PHE A 211 -102.09 -36.66 -43.75
CA PHE A 211 -102.28 -36.64 -42.31
C PHE A 211 -102.11 -35.22 -41.73
N GLY A 212 -102.93 -34.88 -40.73
CA GLY A 212 -102.84 -33.64 -39.96
C GLY A 212 -104.19 -32.90 -39.80
N ALA A 213 -104.28 -32.04 -38.78
CA ALA A 213 -105.44 -31.18 -38.53
C ALA A 213 -105.27 -29.81 -39.21
N VAL A 214 -106.37 -29.19 -39.66
CA VAL A 214 -106.38 -27.87 -40.32
C VAL A 214 -106.96 -26.81 -39.39
N ASP A 215 -106.31 -25.64 -39.35
CA ASP A 215 -106.61 -24.55 -38.43
C ASP A 215 -107.69 -23.58 -38.93
N LYS A 216 -108.48 -23.01 -38.02
CA LYS A 216 -109.81 -22.44 -38.30
C LYS A 216 -109.91 -20.90 -38.30
N ASP A 217 -108.92 -20.17 -37.79
CA ASP A 217 -109.07 -18.72 -37.50
C ASP A 217 -108.12 -17.80 -38.31
N ASN A 218 -108.68 -16.74 -38.90
CA ASN A 218 -107.98 -15.81 -39.80
C ASN A 218 -107.84 -14.39 -39.18
N TYR A 219 -106.60 -13.88 -39.01
CA TYR A 219 -106.29 -12.63 -38.27
C TYR A 219 -106.35 -11.38 -39.17
N GLN A 220 -107.26 -10.42 -38.90
CA GLN A 220 -107.41 -9.21 -39.72
C GLN A 220 -106.54 -8.02 -39.27
N ASN A 221 -106.01 -7.25 -40.23
CA ASN A 221 -105.17 -6.05 -40.05
C ASN A 221 -103.85 -6.25 -39.28
N GLY A 222 -103.24 -7.43 -39.37
CA GLY A 222 -101.96 -7.74 -38.72
C GLY A 222 -100.82 -6.79 -39.11
N VAL A 223 -100.74 -6.38 -40.38
CA VAL A 223 -99.61 -5.57 -40.89
C VAL A 223 -99.60 -4.14 -40.32
N LYS A 224 -100.75 -3.52 -40.12
CA LYS A 224 -100.84 -2.14 -39.60
C LYS A 224 -100.36 -2.06 -38.15
N LYS A 225 -100.73 -3.06 -37.33
CA LYS A 225 -100.26 -3.18 -35.94
C LYS A 225 -98.75 -3.41 -35.86
N ALA A 226 -98.18 -4.14 -36.82
CA ALA A 226 -96.73 -4.35 -36.89
C ALA A 226 -95.94 -3.07 -37.25
N LEU A 227 -96.50 -2.15 -38.04
CA LEU A 227 -95.79 -0.97 -38.55
C LEU A 227 -95.69 0.16 -37.52
N GLN A 228 -96.69 0.30 -36.64
CA GLN A 228 -96.76 1.35 -35.61
C GLN A 228 -97.00 0.75 -34.22
N PRO A 229 -96.02 0.04 -33.64
CA PRO A 229 -96.21 -0.68 -32.38
C PRO A 229 -96.45 0.25 -31.19
N ALA A 230 -96.06 1.52 -31.28
CA ALA A 230 -96.31 2.51 -30.23
C ALA A 230 -97.81 2.80 -30.00
N LEU A 231 -98.67 2.55 -31.00
CA LEU A 231 -100.12 2.74 -30.90
C LEU A 231 -100.86 1.49 -30.42
N ASP A 232 -100.20 0.32 -30.43
CA ASP A 232 -100.79 -0.94 -29.99
C ASP A 232 -100.74 -1.06 -28.46
N GLN A 233 -101.92 -1.00 -27.84
CA GLN A 233 -102.06 -1.07 -26.38
C GLN A 233 -101.86 -2.48 -25.82
N THR A 234 -101.87 -3.50 -26.69
CA THR A 234 -101.58 -4.90 -26.30
C THR A 234 -100.09 -5.17 -26.16
N LEU A 235 -99.25 -4.30 -26.72
CA LEU A 235 -97.79 -4.42 -26.60
C LEU A 235 -97.29 -3.69 -25.34
N PRO A 236 -96.34 -4.30 -24.60
CA PRO A 236 -95.80 -3.71 -23.39
C PRO A 236 -94.99 -2.45 -23.72
N GLN A 237 -95.41 -1.30 -23.18
CA GLN A 237 -94.68 -0.04 -23.25
C GLN A 237 -93.48 -0.06 -22.29
N PRO A 238 -92.39 0.68 -22.58
CA PRO A 238 -91.22 0.68 -21.71
C PRO A 238 -91.60 1.18 -20.31
N ALA A 239 -91.21 0.40 -19.29
CA ALA A 239 -91.49 0.72 -17.89
C ALA A 239 -90.82 2.05 -17.50
N ARG A 240 -91.60 2.99 -16.97
CA ARG A 240 -91.12 4.33 -16.55
C ARG A 240 -90.30 4.30 -15.25
N VAL A 241 -90.44 3.23 -14.49
CA VAL A 241 -89.65 2.93 -13.29
C VAL A 241 -88.91 1.63 -13.54
N SER A 242 -87.60 1.66 -13.34
CA SER A 242 -86.70 0.53 -13.50
C SER A 242 -85.86 0.36 -12.24
N ASN A 243 -85.26 -0.83 -12.10
CA ASN A 243 -84.41 -1.12 -10.96
C ASN A 243 -83.15 -0.24 -10.99
N LYS A 244 -82.81 0.38 -9.85
CA LYS A 244 -81.62 1.26 -9.73
C LYS A 244 -80.35 0.59 -10.24
N ILE A 245 -80.12 -0.67 -9.84
CA ILE A 245 -78.96 -1.47 -10.25
C ILE A 245 -78.86 -1.57 -11.79
N TYR A 246 -80.01 -1.74 -12.45
CA TYR A 246 -80.07 -1.85 -13.90
C TYR A 246 -79.77 -0.52 -14.59
N GLU A 247 -80.26 0.61 -14.07
CA GLU A 247 -79.96 1.93 -14.64
C GLU A 247 -78.50 2.36 -14.39
N ASP A 248 -77.94 2.06 -13.21
CA ASP A 248 -76.52 2.32 -12.91
C ASP A 248 -75.61 1.50 -13.85
N TYR A 249 -75.96 0.24 -14.13
CA TYR A 249 -75.29 -0.57 -15.15
C TYR A 249 -75.44 0.06 -16.54
N LYS A 250 -76.66 0.40 -16.94
CA LYS A 250 -76.96 0.99 -18.26
C LYS A 250 -76.22 2.31 -18.49
N ALA A 251 -76.09 3.14 -17.47
CA ALA A 251 -75.39 4.42 -17.53
C ALA A 251 -73.88 4.29 -17.81
N SER A 252 -73.27 3.14 -17.52
CA SER A 252 -71.87 2.84 -17.83
C SER A 252 -71.71 2.00 -19.10
N ALA A 253 -72.63 1.07 -19.34
CA ALA A 253 -72.59 0.14 -20.47
C ALA A 253 -73.01 0.80 -21.81
N THR A 254 -73.95 1.76 -21.76
CA THR A 254 -74.50 2.40 -22.96
C THR A 254 -73.63 3.57 -23.41
N ASP A 255 -73.36 3.66 -24.72
CA ASP A 255 -72.70 4.82 -25.32
C ASP A 255 -73.73 5.88 -25.74
N TYR A 256 -73.49 7.13 -25.36
CA TYR A 256 -74.38 8.26 -25.64
C TYR A 256 -73.75 9.22 -26.64
N LEU A 257 -74.56 9.74 -27.56
CA LEU A 257 -74.11 10.72 -28.54
C LEU A 257 -73.63 12.01 -27.84
N GLY A 258 -72.45 12.52 -28.25
CA GLY A 258 -71.88 13.77 -27.75
C GLY A 258 -71.31 13.70 -26.32
N LYS A 259 -71.35 12.55 -25.66
CA LYS A 259 -70.72 12.33 -24.35
C LYS A 259 -69.61 11.29 -24.46
N VAL A 260 -68.55 11.48 -23.70
CA VAL A 260 -67.49 10.47 -23.58
C VAL A 260 -68.03 9.27 -22.77
N LYS A 261 -67.62 8.06 -23.16
CA LYS A 261 -68.03 6.82 -22.48
C LYS A 261 -67.67 6.85 -21.00
N LYS A 262 -68.63 6.49 -20.14
CA LYS A 262 -68.41 6.41 -18.70
C LYS A 262 -67.78 5.07 -18.33
N LEU A 263 -66.50 5.08 -17.97
CA LEU A 263 -65.75 3.86 -17.61
C LEU A 263 -65.86 3.47 -16.12
N GLY A 264 -66.65 4.18 -15.33
CA GLY A 264 -66.89 3.82 -13.92
C GLY A 264 -65.71 4.06 -12.96
N ALA A 265 -64.69 4.82 -13.37
CA ALA A 265 -63.64 5.28 -12.45
C ALA A 265 -64.29 6.25 -11.45
N GLY A 266 -64.46 5.81 -10.19
CA GLY A 266 -65.18 6.56 -9.15
C GLY A 266 -64.66 7.98 -8.89
N ASN A 267 -65.34 8.71 -8.01
CA ASN A 267 -64.98 10.10 -7.69
C ASN A 267 -63.56 10.19 -7.11
N ARG A 268 -62.64 10.77 -7.90
CA ARG A 268 -61.33 11.19 -7.41
C ARG A 268 -61.47 12.60 -6.81
N PRO A 269 -60.91 12.87 -5.62
CA PRO A 269 -60.96 14.20 -5.00
C PRO A 269 -59.96 15.15 -5.66
N LEU A 270 -60.13 15.40 -6.97
CA LEU A 270 -59.28 16.30 -7.75
C LEU A 270 -60.06 17.59 -8.05
N PRO A 271 -59.42 18.77 -7.96
CA PRO A 271 -60.05 20.02 -8.34
C PRO A 271 -60.32 20.04 -9.85
N THR A 272 -61.35 20.79 -10.29
CA THR A 272 -61.71 20.93 -11.71
C THR A 272 -60.61 21.58 -12.55
N THR A 273 -59.66 22.27 -11.92
CA THR A 273 -58.47 22.89 -12.53
C THR A 273 -57.27 21.96 -12.61
N HIS A 274 -57.37 20.72 -12.10
CA HIS A 274 -56.26 19.77 -12.15
C HIS A 274 -55.92 19.37 -13.60
N VAL A 275 -54.64 19.48 -13.95
CA VAL A 275 -54.13 19.03 -15.24
C VAL A 275 -53.65 17.59 -15.12
N TYR A 276 -54.28 16.68 -15.87
CA TYR A 276 -53.88 15.29 -15.94
C TYR A 276 -52.58 15.12 -16.74
N GLY A 277 -51.77 14.15 -16.36
CA GLY A 277 -50.47 13.89 -16.96
C GLY A 277 -49.42 13.64 -15.87
N MET A 278 -48.17 13.51 -16.28
CA MET A 278 -47.06 13.37 -15.34
C MET A 278 -46.24 14.66 -15.34
N PRO A 279 -46.10 15.37 -14.22
CA PRO A 279 -45.21 16.53 -14.16
C PRO A 279 -43.77 16.07 -14.44
N SER A 280 -43.01 16.93 -15.12
CA SER A 280 -41.59 16.67 -15.41
C SER A 280 -40.79 16.50 -14.11
N LEU A 281 -41.12 17.28 -13.08
CA LEU A 281 -40.61 17.12 -11.73
C LEU A 281 -41.60 16.31 -10.90
N ARG A 282 -41.18 15.12 -10.48
CA ARG A 282 -42.04 14.18 -9.72
C ARG A 282 -41.91 14.32 -8.20
N TYR A 283 -40.78 14.85 -7.74
CA TYR A 283 -40.43 14.97 -6.32
C TYR A 283 -40.27 16.45 -5.93
N GLY A 284 -39.74 16.71 -4.74
CA GLY A 284 -39.44 18.07 -4.30
C GLY A 284 -38.52 18.83 -5.27
N ARG A 285 -38.36 20.13 -5.05
CA ARG A 285 -37.52 20.99 -5.88
C ARG A 285 -36.07 20.49 -5.83
N GLU A 286 -35.59 19.96 -6.94
CA GLU A 286 -34.17 19.65 -7.11
C GLU A 286 -33.35 20.95 -7.13
N PRO A 287 -32.16 20.95 -6.51
CA PRO A 287 -31.29 22.13 -6.50
C PRO A 287 -30.87 22.49 -7.93
N GLY A 288 -30.82 23.79 -8.22
CA GLY A 288 -30.35 24.28 -9.50
C GLY A 288 -28.84 24.08 -9.67
N VAL A 289 -28.35 24.26 -10.90
CA VAL A 289 -26.92 24.13 -11.20
C VAL A 289 -26.04 25.06 -10.36
N ASP A 290 -26.52 26.28 -10.08
CA ASP A 290 -25.80 27.27 -9.27
C ASP A 290 -25.61 26.80 -7.82
N GLU A 291 -26.67 26.26 -7.21
CA GLU A 291 -26.63 25.70 -5.85
C GLU A 291 -25.71 24.45 -5.78
N LEU A 292 -25.67 23.66 -6.86
CA LEU A 292 -24.82 22.48 -6.94
C LEU A 292 -23.33 22.80 -7.09
N ILE A 293 -22.99 23.86 -7.83
CA ILE A 293 -21.60 24.29 -8.06
C ILE A 293 -21.01 24.88 -6.78
N GLN A 294 -21.77 25.73 -6.08
CA GLN A 294 -21.28 26.40 -4.88
C GLN A 294 -21.26 25.44 -3.68
N GLY A 295 -22.23 24.51 -3.62
CA GLY A 295 -22.37 23.56 -2.53
C GLY A 295 -22.69 24.23 -1.19
N ASN A 296 -23.11 23.43 -0.22
CA ASN A 296 -23.38 23.92 1.14
C ASN A 296 -22.31 23.38 2.09
N PHE A 297 -21.07 23.83 1.90
CA PHE A 297 -19.93 23.44 2.75
C PHE A 297 -19.90 24.27 4.03
N SER A 298 -19.66 23.61 5.15
CA SER A 298 -19.42 24.29 6.43
C SER A 298 -18.10 25.09 6.40
N PRO A 299 -17.92 26.10 7.27
CA PRO A 299 -16.67 26.85 7.33
C PRO A 299 -15.42 25.99 7.58
N ALA A 300 -15.58 24.82 8.22
CA ALA A 300 -14.50 23.88 8.44
C ALA A 300 -14.08 23.15 7.15
N GLU A 301 -15.03 22.79 6.29
CA GLU A 301 -14.78 22.13 4.99
C GLU A 301 -14.25 23.11 3.94
N GLN A 302 -14.57 24.40 4.08
CA GLN A 302 -13.97 25.46 3.26
C GLN A 302 -12.52 25.76 3.66
N GLY A 303 -12.13 25.36 4.87
CA GLY A 303 -10.78 25.53 5.38
C GLY A 303 -9.79 24.65 4.62
N PRO A 304 -8.53 25.09 4.48
CA PRO A 304 -7.49 24.26 3.87
C PRO A 304 -7.14 23.06 4.78
N ASP A 305 -6.64 21.99 4.16
CA ASP A 305 -6.25 20.77 4.88
C ASP A 305 -5.20 21.04 5.97
N ALA A 306 -5.33 20.32 7.08
CA ALA A 306 -4.57 20.62 8.31
C ALA A 306 -3.08 20.20 8.26
N ASP A 307 -2.70 19.34 7.32
CA ASP A 307 -1.33 18.84 7.10
C ASP A 307 -0.52 19.71 6.12
N LEU A 308 -1.11 20.79 5.61
CA LEU A 308 -0.38 21.77 4.81
C LEU A 308 0.67 22.48 5.68
N GLY A 309 1.93 22.37 5.25
CA GLY A 309 3.07 23.05 5.87
C GLY A 309 3.58 22.42 7.18
N LYS A 310 2.98 21.31 7.65
CA LYS A 310 3.44 20.61 8.87
C LYS A 310 3.05 19.13 8.86
N SER A 311 3.92 18.30 9.41
CA SER A 311 3.57 16.88 9.63
C SER A 311 2.61 16.74 10.81
N LEU A 312 1.43 16.16 10.55
CA LEU A 312 0.48 15.73 11.58
C LEU A 312 0.67 14.28 12.00
N ARG A 313 1.55 13.54 11.32
CA ARG A 313 1.83 12.12 11.60
C ARG A 313 2.41 11.97 13.00
N GLU A 314 1.78 11.13 13.81
CA GLU A 314 2.27 10.81 15.15
C GLU A 314 3.71 10.28 15.08
N GLY A 315 4.58 10.79 15.97
CA GLY A 315 6.02 10.55 15.94
C GLY A 315 6.84 11.55 15.10
N PHE A 316 6.21 12.30 14.18
CA PHE A 316 6.88 13.28 13.32
C PHE A 316 6.30 14.69 13.44
N ARG A 317 5.48 14.93 14.48
CA ARG A 317 4.89 16.24 14.74
C ARG A 317 5.98 17.20 15.21
N ASN A 318 6.04 18.38 14.61
CA ASN A 318 6.94 19.44 15.04
C ASN A 318 6.33 20.21 16.22
N ILE A 319 6.13 19.52 17.35
CA ILE A 319 5.61 20.08 18.59
C ILE A 319 6.66 19.79 19.66
N ALA A 320 7.31 20.84 20.16
CA ALA A 320 8.42 20.76 21.09
C ALA A 320 8.22 21.77 22.25
N PRO A 321 8.63 21.44 23.49
CA PRO A 321 8.73 22.44 24.55
C PRO A 321 9.72 23.54 24.17
N GLU A 322 9.33 24.80 24.37
CA GLU A 322 10.19 25.95 24.09
C GLU A 322 11.42 25.96 25.01
N GLY A 323 12.58 26.34 24.47
CA GLY A 323 13.82 26.52 25.23
C GLY A 323 14.67 25.28 25.49
N ARG A 324 14.23 24.08 25.06
CA ARG A 324 15.05 22.86 25.15
C ARG A 324 15.72 22.55 23.81
N THR A 325 17.04 22.33 23.83
CA THR A 325 17.76 21.77 22.69
C THR A 325 17.60 20.25 22.67
N PHE A 326 17.23 19.69 21.52
CA PHE A 326 17.17 18.24 21.34
C PHE A 326 18.54 17.74 20.88
N GLY A 327 19.23 17.02 21.77
CA GLY A 327 20.54 16.44 21.51
C GLY A 327 21.20 15.94 22.80
N ALA A 328 22.34 15.29 22.66
CA ALA A 328 23.21 14.96 23.79
C ALA A 328 24.35 16.00 23.84
N PRO A 329 24.49 16.79 24.91
CA PRO A 329 25.62 17.71 25.06
C PRO A 329 26.94 16.93 25.18
N SER A 330 28.04 17.55 24.73
CA SER A 330 29.39 16.96 24.82
C SER A 330 29.85 16.82 26.26
N ILE A 331 29.48 17.76 27.12
CA ILE A 331 29.67 17.69 28.58
C ILE A 331 28.35 17.27 29.19
N ARG A 332 28.33 16.10 29.83
CA ARG A 332 27.10 15.43 30.30
C ARG A 332 26.73 15.86 31.72
N THR A 333 26.54 17.17 31.92
CA THR A 333 26.00 17.72 33.18
C THR A 333 24.53 17.36 33.40
N ASP A 334 23.85 16.89 32.36
CA ASP A 334 22.45 16.46 32.38
C ASP A 334 22.22 15.10 33.04
N ILE A 335 23.29 14.33 33.30
CA ILE A 335 23.23 12.99 33.89
C ILE A 335 23.92 12.98 35.26
N PRO A 336 23.36 12.26 36.26
CA PRO A 336 24.03 12.08 37.53
C PRO A 336 25.36 11.33 37.37
N MET A 337 26.41 11.84 38.00
CA MET A 337 27.72 11.21 37.98
C MET A 337 27.67 9.82 38.64
N PRO A 338 28.32 8.79 38.05
CA PRO A 338 28.35 7.46 38.63
C PRO A 338 29.13 7.46 39.94
N LYS A 339 28.62 6.72 40.95
CA LYS A 339 29.27 6.58 42.26
C LYS A 339 30.67 5.97 42.19
N VAL A 340 30.88 5.07 41.21
CA VAL A 340 32.18 4.46 40.91
C VAL A 340 32.43 4.67 39.43
N LYS A 341 33.50 5.39 39.09
CA LYS A 341 33.90 5.62 37.69
C LYS A 341 34.48 4.33 37.11
N LEU A 342 34.02 3.95 35.92
CA LEU A 342 34.59 2.83 35.17
C LEU A 342 35.99 3.20 34.64
N VAL A 343 36.88 2.22 34.52
CA VAL A 343 38.23 2.41 33.94
C VAL A 343 38.16 2.89 32.49
N THR A 344 37.14 2.46 31.75
CA THR A 344 36.92 2.81 30.33
C THR A 344 35.94 3.96 30.15
N ASN A 345 35.73 4.80 31.16
CA ASN A 345 34.79 5.90 31.05
C ASN A 345 35.33 7.00 30.11
N THR A 346 34.63 7.25 29.00
CA THR A 346 34.99 8.26 27.98
C THR A 346 34.15 9.54 28.08
N ILE A 347 33.27 9.64 29.08
CA ILE A 347 32.31 10.74 29.22
C ILE A 347 32.79 11.70 30.32
N ASN A 348 32.82 12.99 29.97
CA ASN A 348 33.04 14.09 30.91
C ASN A 348 31.70 14.58 31.50
N TYR A 349 31.61 14.64 32.83
CA TYR A 349 30.41 15.01 33.59
C TYR A 349 30.42 16.45 34.10
N GLY A 350 31.40 17.27 33.69
CA GLY A 350 31.54 18.68 34.06
C GLY A 350 32.35 18.95 35.32
N ASN A 351 32.94 17.91 35.96
CA ASN A 351 33.82 18.04 37.13
C ASN A 351 35.31 17.79 36.83
N GLU A 352 35.69 17.70 35.56
CA GLU A 352 37.08 17.49 35.17
C GLU A 352 37.86 18.82 35.20
N PRO A 353 39.13 18.81 35.66
CA PRO A 353 39.96 20.00 35.69
C PRO A 353 40.36 20.42 34.26
N ASP A 354 40.65 21.71 34.10
CA ASP A 354 41.17 22.23 32.84
C ASP A 354 42.60 21.70 32.55
N ALA A 355 42.98 21.68 31.27
CA ALA A 355 44.30 21.24 30.82
C ALA A 355 45.44 22.02 31.50
N PHE A 356 45.27 23.33 31.72
CA PHE A 356 46.28 24.14 32.39
C PHE A 356 46.50 23.72 33.85
N GLN A 357 45.44 23.35 34.55
CA GLN A 357 45.47 22.95 35.94
C GLN A 357 46.05 21.54 36.12
N LEU A 358 45.89 20.66 35.14
CA LEU A 358 46.59 19.38 35.09
C LEU A 358 48.10 19.55 34.94
N LEU A 359 48.55 20.55 34.18
CA LEU A 359 49.98 20.87 34.03
C LEU A 359 50.57 21.52 35.30
N ARG A 360 49.73 22.20 36.09
CA ARG A 360 50.13 22.93 37.31
C ARG A 360 49.18 22.61 38.47
N PRO A 361 49.20 21.36 38.97
CA PRO A 361 48.26 20.94 40.01
C PRO A 361 48.54 21.68 41.33
N PRO A 362 47.49 21.97 42.13
CA PRO A 362 47.69 22.50 43.47
C PRO A 362 48.34 21.46 44.37
N ARG A 363 49.09 21.90 45.38
CA ARG A 363 49.83 21.03 46.31
C ARG A 363 48.94 20.00 47.04
N SER A 364 47.65 20.28 47.13
CA SER A 364 46.65 19.41 47.76
C SER A 364 46.39 18.11 46.98
N VAL A 365 46.67 18.09 45.67
CA VAL A 365 46.52 16.88 44.83
C VAL A 365 47.49 15.78 45.27
N GLU A 366 48.68 16.13 45.77
CA GLU A 366 49.64 15.15 46.33
C GLU A 366 49.05 14.37 47.51
N ARG A 367 48.05 14.93 48.18
CA ARG A 367 47.32 14.32 49.31
C ARG A 367 45.98 13.71 48.89
N GLY A 368 45.69 13.62 47.59
CA GLY A 368 44.45 13.07 47.06
C GLY A 368 43.24 14.02 47.16
N VAL A 369 43.47 15.31 47.42
CA VAL A 369 42.38 16.30 47.46
C VAL A 369 42.30 17.01 46.11
N HIS A 370 41.23 16.74 45.37
CA HIS A 370 40.95 17.32 44.06
C HIS A 370 40.16 18.63 44.17
N GLU A 371 40.08 19.38 43.07
CA GLU A 371 39.37 20.66 42.99
C GLU A 371 37.89 20.55 43.32
N GLU A 372 37.23 19.46 42.91
CA GLU A 372 35.82 19.21 43.23
C GLU A 372 35.55 19.25 44.75
N HIS A 373 36.51 18.87 45.59
CA HIS A 373 36.38 18.94 47.04
C HIS A 373 36.46 20.38 47.60
N TYR A 374 37.14 21.28 46.88
CA TYR A 374 37.23 22.71 47.21
C TYR A 374 36.01 23.48 46.71
N MET A 375 35.53 23.15 45.51
CA MET A 375 34.37 23.76 44.87
C MET A 375 33.03 23.24 45.41
N ALA A 376 33.03 22.10 46.11
CA ALA A 376 31.83 21.59 46.77
C ALA A 376 31.27 22.62 47.77
N LEU A 377 29.99 22.94 47.62
CA LEU A 377 29.24 23.79 48.55
C LEU A 377 29.06 23.07 49.89
N ARG A 378 29.49 23.74 50.97
CA ARG A 378 29.43 23.22 52.34
C ARG A 378 28.62 24.15 53.23
N LYS A 379 28.03 23.57 54.28
CA LYS A 379 27.25 24.34 55.25
C LYS A 379 28.17 25.08 56.23
N LYS A 380 27.69 26.18 56.81
CA LYS A 380 28.42 26.99 57.79
C LYS A 380 29.06 26.17 58.92
N ALA A 381 28.31 25.26 59.54
CA ALA A 381 28.79 24.41 60.63
C ALA A 381 29.96 23.51 60.21
N GLU A 382 29.88 22.91 59.03
CA GLU A 382 30.91 22.02 58.48
C GLU A 382 32.20 22.79 58.15
N VAL A 383 32.07 23.99 57.57
CA VAL A 383 33.22 24.86 57.31
C VAL A 383 33.89 25.29 58.62
N GLN A 384 33.10 25.61 59.65
CA GLN A 384 33.62 25.98 60.96
C GLN A 384 34.41 24.84 61.62
N GLU A 385 33.88 23.61 61.59
CA GLU A 385 34.56 22.42 62.09
C GLU A 385 35.88 22.18 61.35
N LEU A 386 35.87 22.30 60.01
CA LEU A 386 37.08 22.17 59.20
C LEU A 386 38.15 23.21 59.54
N MET A 387 37.77 24.45 59.84
CA MET A 387 38.73 25.50 60.22
C MET A 387 39.37 25.23 61.59
N VAL A 388 38.58 24.77 62.55
CA VAL A 388 39.05 24.41 63.90
C VAL A 388 40.04 23.26 63.80
N GLU A 389 39.69 22.20 63.07
CA GLU A 389 40.56 21.03 62.89
C GLU A 389 41.84 21.36 62.09
N ALA A 390 41.75 22.28 61.13
CA ALA A 390 42.89 22.76 60.36
C ALA A 390 43.85 23.66 61.17
N GLY A 391 43.51 24.01 62.43
CA GLY A 391 44.29 24.91 63.27
C GLY A 391 44.25 26.36 62.81
N VAL A 392 43.20 26.75 62.07
CA VAL A 392 43.00 28.11 61.56
C VAL A 392 42.09 28.86 62.54
N GLU A 393 42.69 29.50 63.54
CA GLU A 393 41.96 30.30 64.52
C GLU A 393 41.42 31.60 63.87
N LEU A 394 40.10 31.71 63.75
CA LEU A 394 39.40 32.97 63.45
C LEU A 394 38.49 33.33 64.62
N GLY A 395 38.41 34.63 64.96
CA GLY A 395 37.38 35.14 65.84
C GLY A 395 35.98 34.90 65.26
N SER A 396 34.98 34.67 66.10
CA SER A 396 33.61 34.38 65.67
C SER A 396 33.04 35.47 64.74
N GLU A 397 33.32 36.74 65.03
CA GLU A 397 32.86 37.87 64.20
C GLU A 397 33.52 37.90 62.81
N ASP A 398 34.81 37.56 62.73
CA ASP A 398 35.54 37.55 61.46
C ASP A 398 35.16 36.32 60.63
N PHE A 399 34.89 35.19 61.28
CA PHE A 399 34.35 34.01 60.61
C PHE A 399 33.00 34.33 59.95
N GLU A 400 32.09 35.02 60.64
CA GLU A 400 30.80 35.40 60.05
C GLU A 400 30.96 36.35 58.87
N LYS A 401 31.83 37.36 58.97
CA LYS A 401 32.11 38.27 57.84
C LYS A 401 32.69 37.54 56.63
N VAL A 402 33.64 36.63 56.85
CA VAL A 402 34.25 35.85 55.77
C VAL A 402 33.24 34.90 55.14
N PHE A 403 32.41 34.23 55.95
CA PHE A 403 31.37 33.36 55.46
C PHE A 403 30.33 34.14 54.65
N ASP A 404 29.88 35.30 55.12
CA ASP A 404 28.96 36.18 54.41
C ASP A 404 29.53 36.72 53.10
N MET A 405 30.85 36.97 53.05
CA MET A 405 31.52 37.36 51.80
C MET A 405 31.58 36.20 50.80
N ALA A 406 31.84 34.98 51.27
CA ALA A 406 31.92 33.80 50.42
C ALA A 406 30.54 33.36 49.92
N SER A 407 29.53 33.34 50.79
CA SER A 407 28.15 32.99 50.45
C SER A 407 27.55 33.93 49.40
N LYS A 408 27.82 35.24 49.53
CA LYS A 408 27.45 36.24 48.52
C LYS A 408 28.17 36.04 47.18
N ALA A 409 29.43 35.59 47.19
CA ALA A 409 30.18 35.32 45.98
C ALA A 409 29.68 34.08 45.24
N ASP A 410 29.25 33.06 45.99
CA ASP A 410 28.75 31.80 45.43
C ASP A 410 27.24 31.86 45.07
N GLY A 411 26.53 32.91 45.49
CA GLY A 411 25.11 33.14 45.18
C GLY A 411 24.13 32.35 46.04
N GLU A 412 24.60 31.73 47.13
CA GLU A 412 23.82 30.89 48.04
C GLU A 412 23.95 31.44 49.47
N GLU A 413 22.85 31.79 50.15
CA GLU A 413 22.92 32.48 51.45
C GLU A 413 23.44 31.59 52.61
N SER A 414 23.29 30.27 52.50
CA SER A 414 23.54 29.32 53.60
C SER A 414 24.69 28.34 53.35
N GLN A 415 25.35 28.43 52.20
CA GLN A 415 26.44 27.56 51.79
C GLN A 415 27.54 28.36 51.11
N CYS A 416 28.78 27.93 51.26
CA CYS A 416 29.88 28.44 50.48
C CYS A 416 30.83 27.30 50.10
N CYS A 417 31.58 27.47 49.02
CA CYS A 417 32.68 26.59 48.73
C CYS A 417 33.94 26.97 49.55
N LEU A 418 34.85 26.02 49.73
CA LEU A 418 36.06 26.26 50.53
C LEU A 418 37.03 27.22 49.83
N ASP A 419 37.10 27.20 48.49
CA ASP A 419 38.01 28.06 47.74
C ASP A 419 37.62 29.55 47.86
N THR A 420 36.34 29.90 47.66
CA THR A 420 35.86 31.28 47.88
C THR A 420 35.99 31.70 49.33
N PHE A 421 35.74 30.79 50.28
CA PHE A 421 35.95 31.05 51.71
C PHE A 421 37.40 31.41 52.04
N PHE A 422 38.38 30.62 51.58
CA PHE A 422 39.80 30.92 51.81
C PHE A 422 40.22 32.24 51.14
N ARG A 423 39.72 32.51 49.91
CA ARG A 423 39.98 33.79 49.23
C ARG A 423 39.40 34.98 50.00
N ALA A 424 38.15 34.86 50.48
CA ALA A 424 37.49 35.87 51.29
C ALA A 424 38.24 36.12 52.60
N ARG A 425 38.71 35.06 53.26
CA ARG A 425 39.56 35.15 54.46
C ARG A 425 40.84 35.92 54.16
N HIS A 426 41.58 35.53 53.12
CA HIS A 426 42.84 36.18 52.75
C HIS A 426 42.61 37.65 52.39
N HIS A 427 41.49 37.97 51.74
CA HIS A 427 41.10 39.33 51.43
C HIS A 427 40.79 40.16 52.70
N LEU A 428 40.03 39.62 53.66
CA LEU A 428 39.76 40.26 54.94
C LEU A 428 41.06 40.49 55.73
N LEU A 429 41.94 39.49 55.77
CA LEU A 429 43.25 39.59 56.43
C LEU A 429 44.15 40.65 55.79
N ALA A 430 44.13 40.78 54.46
CA ALA A 430 44.90 41.81 53.77
C ALA A 430 44.49 43.24 54.14
N GLN A 431 43.26 43.45 54.61
CA GLN A 431 42.75 44.77 55.03
C GLN A 431 42.95 45.05 56.51
N THR A 432 42.99 44.01 57.34
CA THR A 432 42.94 44.11 58.81
C THR A 432 44.30 43.97 59.47
N ILE A 433 45.24 43.26 58.83
CA ILE A 433 46.59 43.10 59.36
C ILE A 433 47.37 44.40 59.16
N GLN A 434 47.75 45.04 60.27
CA GLN A 434 48.78 46.07 60.28
C GLN A 434 50.16 45.38 60.22
N VAL A 435 50.70 45.23 59.03
CA VAL A 435 52.11 44.83 58.87
C VAL A 435 52.96 46.06 59.16
N PRO A 436 53.85 46.05 60.19
CA PRO A 436 54.81 47.12 60.34
C PRO A 436 55.68 47.17 59.09
N VAL A 437 55.75 48.34 58.46
CA VAL A 437 56.56 48.57 57.26
C VAL A 437 58.01 48.21 57.60
N PRO A 438 58.67 47.30 56.85
CA PRO A 438 60.09 47.09 57.03
C PRO A 438 60.80 48.40 56.63
N PHE A 439 61.60 48.94 57.54
CA PHE A 439 62.43 50.13 57.32
C PHE A 439 63.25 50.06 56.05
#